data_AF-A0AAJ1RXU4-F1
#
_entry.id   AF-A0AAJ1RXU4-F1
#
_cell.length_a   1.000
_cell.length_b   1.000
_cell.length_c   1.000
_cell.angle_alpha   90.00
_cell.angle_beta   90.00
_cell.angle_gamma   90.00
#
_symmetry.space_group_name_H-M   'P 1'
#
loop_
_entity.id
_entity.type
_entity.pdbx_description
1 polymer ?
#
loop_
_entity_poly.entity_id
_entity_poly.type
_entity_poly.pdbx_seq_one_letter_code
_entity_poly.pdbx_strand_id
1 'polypeptide(L)'
;EKADEIYGEYLPDETLSVIKELSVAIKGPLTTPVGGGMRSLNVAIRQRLDLYICQRPVQYFDGTPSPVRFPEKIDMVIFRENSEDIYAGIEYQTGTKEVKKVVEFLQQEMGATKIRFPETSGIGIKPVSIEGTTRLVRAAIQYAIDNDKPSVTLVHKGNIMKFTEGLFRDTGYQLARDEFGAKEIDGGPWCSLTNPKTGNEIVIKDNIADAFLQQILLRPEEYSVIATLNLNGDYISDALAAQVGGIG
;
A
#
# COMPACT_ATOMS: atom_id res chain seq x y z
N GLU A 1 -26.09 6.74 -1.82
CA GLU A 1 -27.10 7.80 -1.97
C GLU A 1 -27.68 7.78 -3.38
N LYS A 2 -27.05 8.40 -4.40
CA LYS A 2 -27.61 8.38 -5.77
C LYS A 2 -27.95 6.97 -6.31
N ALA A 3 -27.06 6.00 -6.12
CA ALA A 3 -27.34 4.61 -6.53
C ALA A 3 -28.46 3.97 -5.71
N ASP A 4 -28.53 4.27 -4.41
CA ASP A 4 -29.55 3.75 -3.49
C ASP A 4 -30.94 4.28 -3.85
N GLU A 5 -31.04 5.55 -4.24
CA GLU A 5 -32.29 6.16 -4.71
C GLU A 5 -32.82 5.54 -6.01
N ILE A 6 -31.92 5.11 -6.92
CA ILE A 6 -32.30 4.57 -8.24
C ILE A 6 -32.51 3.06 -8.20
N TYR A 7 -31.65 2.32 -7.49
CA TYR A 7 -31.58 0.85 -7.51
C TYR A 7 -31.98 0.19 -6.18
N GLY A 8 -32.09 0.96 -5.09
CA GLY A 8 -32.28 0.40 -3.74
C GLY A 8 -31.02 -0.25 -3.15
N GLU A 9 -29.85 0.00 -3.75
CA GLU A 9 -28.56 -0.48 -3.26
C GLU A 9 -27.42 0.52 -3.53
N TYR A 10 -26.40 0.50 -2.67
CA TYR A 10 -25.30 1.47 -2.73
C TYR A 10 -24.23 1.19 -3.81
N LEU A 11 -24.12 -0.07 -4.25
CA LEU A 11 -23.15 -0.48 -5.27
C LEU A 11 -23.76 -1.54 -6.20
N PRO A 12 -24.52 -1.11 -7.24
CA PRO A 12 -25.12 -2.02 -8.20
C PRO A 12 -24.08 -2.83 -8.98
N ASP A 13 -24.39 -4.10 -9.24
CA ASP A 13 -23.49 -5.00 -9.99
C ASP A 13 -23.25 -4.55 -11.44
N GLU A 14 -24.21 -3.83 -12.03
CA GLU A 14 -24.06 -3.20 -13.34
C GLU A 14 -22.91 -2.18 -13.37
N THR A 15 -22.69 -1.43 -12.27
CA THR A 15 -21.62 -0.44 -12.19
C THR A 15 -20.27 -1.12 -12.36
N LEU A 16 -20.06 -2.25 -11.67
CA LEU A 16 -18.82 -3.00 -11.76
C LEU A 16 -18.65 -3.68 -13.12
N SER A 17 -19.74 -4.14 -13.72
CA SER A 17 -19.74 -4.77 -15.04
C SER A 17 -19.33 -3.78 -16.13
N VAL A 18 -19.90 -2.57 -16.11
CA VAL A 18 -19.57 -1.49 -17.05
C VAL A 18 -18.12 -1.03 -16.88
N ILE A 19 -17.61 -0.92 -15.66
CA ILE A 19 -16.20 -0.57 -15.44
C ILE A 19 -15.27 -1.63 -16.04
N LYS A 20 -15.61 -2.93 -15.91
CA LYS A 20 -14.83 -4.01 -16.53
C LYS A 20 -14.90 -3.98 -18.05
N GLU A 21 -16.08 -3.73 -18.62
CA GLU A 21 -16.28 -3.67 -20.07
C GLU A 21 -15.54 -2.48 -20.72
N LEU A 22 -15.67 -1.29 -20.13
CA LEU A 22 -15.10 -0.06 -20.67
C LEU A 22 -13.60 0.13 -20.33
N SER A 23 -13.05 -0.69 -19.43
CA SER A 23 -11.66 -0.69 -18.96
C SER A 23 -11.21 0.56 -18.18
N VAL A 24 -11.73 1.74 -18.48
CA VAL A 24 -11.37 3.01 -17.84
C VAL A 24 -12.62 3.71 -17.32
N ALA A 25 -12.59 4.13 -16.06
CA ALA A 25 -13.65 4.88 -15.42
C ALA A 25 -13.09 5.96 -14.50
N ILE A 26 -13.86 7.03 -14.30
CA ILE A 26 -13.59 8.10 -13.33
C ILE A 26 -14.77 8.19 -12.37
N LYS A 27 -14.49 8.45 -11.09
CA LYS A 27 -15.52 8.61 -10.07
C LYS A 27 -15.22 9.79 -9.15
N GLY A 28 -16.28 10.39 -8.62
CA GLY A 28 -16.20 11.34 -7.51
C GLY A 28 -15.92 10.67 -6.15
N PRO A 29 -15.92 11.46 -5.06
CA PRO A 29 -15.90 10.93 -3.71
C PRO A 29 -17.16 10.10 -3.43
N LEU A 30 -17.02 9.03 -2.65
CA LEU A 30 -18.13 8.16 -2.24
C LEU A 30 -18.18 8.12 -0.71
N THR A 31 -19.29 8.58 -0.14
CA THR A 31 -19.55 8.48 1.30
C THR A 31 -19.96 7.06 1.66
N THR A 32 -19.33 6.49 2.70
CA THR A 32 -19.77 5.21 3.28
C THR A 32 -20.60 5.52 4.54
N PRO A 33 -21.82 4.98 4.68
CA PRO A 33 -22.65 5.21 5.86
C PRO A 33 -21.92 4.78 7.14
N VAL A 34 -21.90 5.64 8.17
CA VAL A 34 -21.26 5.35 9.46
C VAL A 34 -22.19 4.46 10.30
N GLY A 35 -21.66 3.35 10.85
CA GLY A 35 -22.32 2.58 11.92
C GLY A 35 -23.16 1.37 11.50
N GLY A 36 -23.25 1.03 10.21
CA GLY A 36 -24.11 -0.06 9.71
C GLY A 36 -23.43 -1.41 9.42
N GLY A 37 -22.15 -1.60 9.78
CA GLY A 37 -21.40 -2.81 9.43
C GLY A 37 -21.06 -2.94 7.93
N MET A 38 -21.34 -1.93 7.12
CA MET A 38 -20.94 -1.89 5.71
C MET A 38 -19.46 -1.52 5.58
N ARG A 39 -18.71 -2.36 4.85
CA ARG A 39 -17.34 -2.07 4.43
C ARG A 39 -17.32 -0.88 3.46
N SER A 40 -16.24 -0.11 3.45
CA SER A 40 -16.05 1.06 2.57
C SER A 40 -16.39 0.74 1.10
N LEU A 41 -17.24 1.54 0.46
CA LEU A 41 -17.60 1.38 -0.95
C LEU A 41 -16.37 1.46 -1.86
N ASN A 42 -15.41 2.34 -1.53
CA ASN A 42 -14.16 2.46 -2.26
C ASN A 42 -13.34 1.16 -2.17
N VAL A 43 -13.28 0.55 -0.98
CA VAL A 43 -12.60 -0.74 -0.77
C VAL A 43 -13.32 -1.86 -1.52
N ALA A 44 -14.65 -1.90 -1.46
CA ALA A 44 -15.46 -2.90 -2.17
C ALA A 44 -15.24 -2.87 -3.69
N ILE A 45 -15.22 -1.68 -4.31
CA ILE A 45 -14.93 -1.53 -5.74
C ILE A 45 -13.54 -2.08 -6.06
N ARG A 46 -12.52 -1.69 -5.28
CA ARG A 46 -11.14 -2.13 -5.50
C ARG A 46 -11.00 -3.64 -5.43
N GLN A 47 -11.59 -4.27 -4.41
CA GLN A 47 -11.53 -5.71 -4.21
C GLN A 47 -12.32 -6.49 -5.27
N ARG A 48 -13.55 -6.08 -5.60
CA ARG A 48 -14.41 -6.79 -6.58
C ARG A 48 -13.91 -6.66 -8.03
N LEU A 49 -13.15 -5.61 -8.32
CA LEU A 49 -12.52 -5.39 -9.61
C LEU A 49 -11.05 -5.85 -9.66
N ASP A 50 -10.50 -6.35 -8.54
CA ASP A 50 -9.07 -6.66 -8.37
C ASP A 50 -8.14 -5.52 -8.84
N LEU A 51 -8.51 -4.28 -8.49
CA LEU A 51 -7.69 -3.08 -8.73
C LEU A 51 -6.56 -3.01 -7.69
N TYR A 52 -5.59 -3.91 -7.85
CA TYR A 52 -4.56 -4.20 -6.86
C TYR A 52 -3.51 -3.10 -6.67
N ILE A 53 -3.43 -2.13 -7.58
CA ILE A 53 -2.54 -0.97 -7.49
C ILE A 53 -3.37 0.26 -7.14
N CYS A 54 -3.06 0.88 -6.00
CA CYS A 54 -3.42 2.28 -5.75
C CYS A 54 -2.19 3.14 -6.08
N GLN A 55 -2.18 3.73 -7.28
CA GLN A 55 -1.12 4.63 -7.71
C GLN A 55 -1.46 6.07 -7.31
N ARG A 56 -0.55 6.74 -6.58
CA ARG A 56 -0.70 8.13 -6.16
C ARG A 56 0.59 8.90 -6.46
N PRO A 57 0.68 9.60 -7.61
CA PRO A 57 1.71 10.60 -7.84
C PRO A 57 1.52 11.79 -6.89
N VAL A 58 2.59 12.24 -6.25
CA VAL A 58 2.61 13.43 -5.40
C VAL A 58 3.76 14.33 -5.85
N GLN A 59 3.38 15.49 -6.36
CA GLN A 59 4.29 16.52 -6.85
C GLN A 59 3.84 17.88 -6.33
N TYR A 60 4.78 18.78 -6.13
CA TYR A 60 4.49 20.18 -5.81
C TYR A 60 4.19 20.98 -7.08
N PHE A 61 3.22 21.89 -6.99
CA PHE A 61 2.91 22.86 -8.04
C PHE A 61 3.28 24.27 -7.55
N ASP A 62 4.04 25.00 -8.36
CA ASP A 62 4.52 26.35 -8.05
C ASP A 62 3.41 27.28 -7.57
N GLY A 63 3.62 27.86 -6.38
CA GLY A 63 2.69 28.79 -5.75
C GLY A 63 1.68 28.13 -4.80
N THR A 64 1.65 26.79 -4.71
CA THR A 64 0.79 26.09 -3.75
C THR A 64 1.25 26.39 -2.32
N PRO A 65 0.37 26.85 -1.42
CA PRO A 65 0.74 27.04 -0.02
C PRO A 65 1.13 25.71 0.62
N SER A 66 2.34 25.65 1.16
CA SER A 66 2.90 24.44 1.78
C SER A 66 3.31 24.68 3.24
N PRO A 67 3.14 23.69 4.13
CA PRO A 67 3.63 23.76 5.49
C PRO A 67 5.13 23.47 5.62
N VAL A 68 5.82 23.02 4.57
CA VAL A 68 7.26 22.71 4.60
C VAL A 68 8.07 23.75 3.84
N ARG A 69 9.38 23.82 4.11
CA ARG A 69 10.27 24.86 3.57
C ARG A 69 10.61 24.70 2.10
N PHE A 70 10.71 23.46 1.62
CA PHE A 70 11.17 23.12 0.26
C PHE A 70 10.27 22.04 -0.38
N PRO A 71 8.97 22.31 -0.57
CA PRO A 71 8.04 21.32 -1.14
C PRO A 71 8.37 20.94 -2.59
N GLU A 72 9.05 21.81 -3.34
CA GLU A 72 9.49 21.58 -4.72
C GLU A 72 10.46 20.40 -4.87
N LYS A 73 11.03 19.94 -3.76
CA LYS A 73 11.91 18.76 -3.70
C LYS A 73 11.14 17.44 -3.67
N ILE A 74 9.81 17.48 -3.56
CA ILE A 74 8.95 16.30 -3.51
C ILE A 74 8.41 16.02 -4.91
N ASP A 75 8.97 14.98 -5.55
CA ASP A 75 8.42 14.32 -6.74
C ASP A 75 8.45 12.81 -6.51
N MET A 76 7.34 12.27 -6.01
CA MET A 76 7.23 10.85 -5.66
C MET A 76 6.02 10.20 -6.29
N VAL A 77 6.13 8.92 -6.65
CA VAL A 77 5.01 8.11 -7.13
C VAL A 77 4.83 6.90 -6.22
N ILE A 78 3.71 6.88 -5.50
CA ILE A 78 3.40 5.81 -4.56
C ILE A 78 2.62 4.71 -5.28
N PHE A 79 3.16 3.50 -5.23
CA PHE A 79 2.54 2.23 -5.56
C PHE A 79 2.13 1.54 -4.27
N ARG A 80 0.88 1.71 -3.89
CA ARG A 80 0.27 1.09 -2.72
C ARG A 80 -0.42 -0.21 -3.12
N GLU A 81 -0.07 -1.30 -2.46
CA GLU A 81 -0.82 -2.56 -2.51
C GLU A 81 -2.27 -2.31 -2.02
N ASN A 82 -3.28 -2.80 -2.75
CA ASN A 82 -4.66 -2.38 -2.57
C ASN A 82 -5.66 -3.55 -2.41
N SER A 83 -5.18 -4.78 -2.21
CA SER A 83 -5.97 -6.01 -2.18
C SER A 83 -5.86 -6.83 -0.89
N GLU A 84 -4.75 -6.71 -0.15
CA GLU A 84 -4.48 -7.48 1.07
C GLU A 84 -4.17 -6.53 2.26
N ASP A 85 -3.26 -6.93 3.15
CA ASP A 85 -2.95 -6.26 4.41
C ASP A 85 -4.15 -6.24 5.39
N ILE A 86 -4.04 -5.50 6.48
CA ILE A 86 -5.09 -5.32 7.49
C ILE A 86 -6.39 -4.73 6.88
N TYR A 87 -6.31 -4.11 5.69
CA TYR A 87 -7.45 -3.60 4.93
C TYR A 87 -8.36 -4.71 4.41
N ALA A 88 -7.96 -5.98 4.50
CA ALA A 88 -8.84 -7.12 4.26
C ALA A 88 -10.09 -7.12 5.17
N GLY A 89 -10.04 -6.44 6.32
CA GLY A 89 -11.18 -6.32 7.24
C GLY A 89 -11.59 -7.67 7.84
N ILE A 90 -10.61 -8.54 8.07
CA ILE A 90 -10.78 -9.82 8.76
C ILE A 90 -10.51 -9.56 10.24
N GLU A 91 -11.57 -9.31 10.99
CA GLU A 91 -11.51 -8.96 12.40
C GLU A 91 -12.69 -9.55 13.19
N TYR A 92 -12.46 -9.75 14.49
CA TYR A 92 -13.42 -10.34 15.41
C TYR A 92 -13.58 -9.43 16.64
N GLN A 93 -14.82 -9.02 16.87
CA GLN A 93 -15.18 -8.06 17.92
C GLN A 93 -15.03 -8.67 19.33
N THR A 94 -14.51 -7.89 20.27
CA THR A 94 -14.37 -8.26 21.69
C THR A 94 -15.71 -8.74 22.29
N GLY A 95 -15.66 -9.79 23.10
CA GLY A 95 -16.81 -10.32 23.83
C GLY A 95 -17.70 -11.29 23.03
N THR A 96 -17.46 -11.43 21.72
CA THR A 96 -18.20 -12.36 20.85
C THR A 96 -17.74 -13.82 21.02
N LYS A 97 -18.50 -14.79 20.51
CA LYS A 97 -18.10 -16.21 20.56
C LYS A 97 -16.98 -16.50 19.57
N GLU A 98 -16.98 -15.78 18.46
CA GLU A 98 -16.04 -15.89 17.36
C GLU A 98 -14.64 -15.48 17.80
N VAL A 99 -14.47 -14.34 18.47
CA VAL A 99 -13.15 -13.91 18.97
C VAL A 99 -12.61 -14.88 20.02
N LYS A 100 -13.46 -15.43 20.90
CA LYS A 100 -13.05 -16.45 21.89
C LYS A 100 -12.48 -17.68 21.22
N LYS A 101 -13.17 -18.20 20.19
CA LYS A 101 -12.69 -19.34 19.40
C LYS A 101 -11.34 -19.05 18.74
N VAL A 102 -11.15 -17.85 18.20
CA VAL A 102 -9.86 -17.46 17.59
C VAL A 102 -8.75 -17.37 18.64
N VAL A 103 -9.01 -16.77 19.79
CA VAL A 103 -8.04 -16.69 20.90
C VAL A 103 -7.68 -18.08 21.42
N GLU A 104 -8.67 -18.94 21.64
CA GLU A 104 -8.47 -20.33 22.06
C GLU A 104 -7.62 -21.10 21.06
N PHE A 105 -7.92 -21.01 19.76
CA PHE A 105 -7.11 -21.60 18.71
C PHE A 105 -5.65 -21.09 18.75
N LEU A 106 -5.46 -19.78 18.84
CA LEU A 106 -4.12 -19.19 18.89
C LEU A 106 -3.33 -19.66 20.11
N GLN A 107 -3.96 -19.75 21.28
CA GLN A 107 -3.29 -20.13 22.52
C GLN A 107 -3.06 -21.64 22.65
N GLN A 108 -4.07 -22.45 22.35
CA GLN A 108 -4.06 -23.90 22.60
C GLN A 108 -3.42 -24.68 21.46
N GLU A 109 -3.73 -24.34 20.20
CA GLU A 109 -3.23 -25.06 19.03
C GLU A 109 -1.93 -24.45 18.49
N MET A 110 -1.85 -23.12 18.45
CA MET A 110 -0.69 -22.41 17.88
C MET A 110 0.35 -21.98 18.93
N GLY A 111 0.08 -22.21 20.21
CA GLY A 111 1.01 -21.91 21.31
C GLY A 111 1.31 -20.41 21.53
N ALA A 112 0.41 -19.52 21.11
CA ALA A 112 0.60 -18.08 21.23
C ALA A 112 0.52 -17.62 22.69
N THR A 113 1.64 -17.12 23.23
CA THR A 113 1.74 -16.63 24.61
C THR A 113 1.71 -15.10 24.74
N LYS A 114 1.69 -14.38 23.61
CA LYS A 114 1.91 -12.92 23.55
C LYS A 114 0.63 -12.08 23.60
N ILE A 115 -0.55 -12.70 23.63
CA ILE A 115 -1.80 -11.95 23.83
C ILE A 115 -1.86 -11.50 25.28
N ARG A 116 -1.62 -10.21 25.53
CA ARG A 116 -1.46 -9.67 26.89
C ARG A 116 -2.74 -9.72 27.74
N PHE A 117 -3.90 -9.54 27.11
CA PHE A 117 -5.22 -9.49 27.76
C PHE A 117 -6.26 -10.27 26.94
N PRO A 118 -6.20 -11.62 26.93
CA PRO A 118 -7.00 -12.45 26.01
C PRO A 118 -8.52 -12.27 26.18
N GLU A 119 -8.99 -12.05 27.42
CA GLU A 119 -10.42 -11.90 27.72
C GLU A 119 -11.06 -10.63 27.17
N THR A 120 -10.26 -9.59 26.89
CA THR A 120 -10.74 -8.25 26.51
C THR A 120 -10.16 -7.75 25.19
N SER A 121 -9.50 -8.62 24.43
CA SER A 121 -8.93 -8.27 23.13
C SER A 121 -9.90 -8.54 21.98
N GLY A 122 -9.98 -7.60 21.04
CA GLY A 122 -10.40 -7.89 19.67
C GLY A 122 -9.22 -8.46 18.88
N ILE A 123 -9.49 -9.22 17.82
CA ILE A 123 -8.43 -9.84 17.01
C ILE A 123 -8.60 -9.41 15.55
N GLY A 124 -7.51 -8.93 14.95
CA GLY A 124 -7.41 -8.63 13.52
C GLY A 124 -6.36 -9.50 12.84
N ILE A 125 -6.58 -9.82 11.56
CA ILE A 125 -5.68 -10.66 10.75
C ILE A 125 -5.07 -9.81 9.63
N LYS A 126 -3.74 -9.81 9.54
CA LYS A 126 -2.96 -9.12 8.51
C LYS A 126 -2.32 -10.14 7.55
N PRO A 127 -3.00 -10.54 6.46
CA PRO A 127 -2.38 -11.36 5.42
C PRO A 127 -1.50 -10.49 4.50
N VAL A 128 -0.33 -11.02 4.14
CA VAL A 128 0.54 -10.49 3.08
C VAL A 128 1.04 -11.69 2.29
N SER A 129 0.92 -11.65 0.97
CA SER A 129 1.23 -12.77 0.09
C SER A 129 2.41 -12.48 -0.84
N ILE A 130 3.04 -13.55 -1.33
CA ILE A 130 4.10 -13.46 -2.34
C ILE A 130 3.49 -12.94 -3.63
N GLU A 131 2.36 -13.48 -4.07
CA GLU A 131 1.67 -13.11 -5.30
C GLU A 131 1.24 -11.63 -5.30
N GLY A 132 0.62 -11.18 -4.20
CA GLY A 132 0.20 -9.79 -3.99
C GLY A 132 1.38 -8.82 -4.00
N THR A 133 2.45 -9.15 -3.27
CA THR A 133 3.68 -8.36 -3.28
C THR A 133 4.31 -8.31 -4.67
N THR A 134 4.47 -9.47 -5.30
CA THR A 134 5.14 -9.64 -6.59
C THR A 134 4.47 -8.79 -7.67
N ARG A 135 3.13 -8.85 -7.79
CA ARG A 135 2.40 -8.08 -8.81
C ARG A 135 2.52 -6.57 -8.62
N LEU A 136 2.54 -6.10 -7.37
CA LEU A 136 2.67 -4.69 -7.03
C LEU A 136 4.09 -4.18 -7.32
N VAL A 137 5.11 -4.88 -6.79
CA VAL A 137 6.51 -4.46 -6.96
C VAL A 137 6.93 -4.54 -8.42
N ARG A 138 6.48 -5.55 -9.18
CA ARG A 138 6.69 -5.62 -10.63
C ARG A 138 6.18 -4.37 -11.34
N ALA A 139 4.95 -3.94 -11.02
CA ALA A 139 4.38 -2.74 -11.62
C ALA A 139 5.16 -1.47 -11.26
N ALA A 140 5.66 -1.36 -10.03
CA ALA A 140 6.46 -0.22 -9.59
C ALA A 140 7.82 -0.15 -10.30
N ILE A 141 8.54 -1.29 -10.44
CA ILE A 141 9.81 -1.35 -11.17
C ILE A 141 9.59 -1.08 -12.65
N GLN A 142 8.55 -1.67 -13.25
CA GLN A 142 8.21 -1.42 -14.65
C GLN A 142 7.89 0.06 -14.88
N TYR A 143 7.14 0.69 -13.98
CA TYR A 143 6.88 2.13 -14.03
C TYR A 143 8.17 2.95 -13.98
N ALA A 144 9.11 2.59 -13.10
CA ALA A 144 10.40 3.27 -13.02
C ALA A 144 11.20 3.17 -14.33
N ILE A 145 11.21 2.00 -14.96
CA ILE A 145 11.82 1.78 -16.28
C ILE A 145 11.14 2.63 -17.35
N ASP A 146 9.80 2.59 -17.40
CA ASP A 146 9.01 3.24 -18.44
C ASP A 146 9.08 4.78 -18.38
N ASN A 147 9.30 5.33 -17.20
CA ASN A 147 9.31 6.77 -16.93
C ASN A 147 10.69 7.29 -16.51
N ASP A 148 11.74 6.50 -16.72
CA ASP A 148 13.13 6.82 -16.40
C ASP A 148 13.34 7.38 -14.98
N LYS A 149 12.70 6.74 -13.99
CA LYS A 149 12.82 7.14 -12.59
C LYS A 149 14.07 6.52 -11.94
N PRO A 150 14.78 7.27 -11.08
CA PRO A 150 16.10 6.87 -10.58
C PRO A 150 16.08 5.80 -9.48
N SER A 151 14.94 5.55 -8.83
CA SER A 151 14.86 4.55 -7.77
C SER A 151 13.45 4.03 -7.50
N VAL A 152 13.40 2.80 -6.95
CA VAL A 152 12.23 2.19 -6.32
C VAL A 152 12.57 1.89 -4.86
N THR A 153 11.78 2.41 -3.92
CA THR A 153 11.96 2.19 -2.49
C THR A 153 10.85 1.31 -1.93
N LEU A 154 11.22 0.15 -1.39
CA LEU A 154 10.34 -0.76 -0.65
C LEU A 154 10.17 -0.23 0.78
N VAL A 155 8.99 0.28 1.11
CA VAL A 155 8.72 0.83 2.46
C VAL A 155 7.93 -0.17 3.30
N HIS A 156 8.46 -0.51 4.47
CA HIS A 156 7.93 -1.62 5.28
C HIS A 156 8.33 -1.50 6.76
N LYS A 157 7.70 -2.24 7.66
CA LYS A 157 8.04 -2.36 9.09
C LYS A 157 8.51 -3.78 9.44
N GLY A 158 9.33 -4.35 8.54
CA GLY A 158 9.76 -5.75 8.61
C GLY A 158 10.70 -6.08 9.77
N ASN A 159 11.27 -5.09 10.45
CA ASN A 159 12.04 -5.32 11.68
C ASN A 159 11.17 -5.83 12.84
N ILE A 160 9.89 -5.44 12.87
CA ILE A 160 8.90 -5.91 13.86
C ILE A 160 8.03 -7.03 13.25
N MET A 161 7.49 -6.81 12.06
CA MET A 161 6.56 -7.72 11.38
C MET A 161 7.28 -8.55 10.31
N LYS A 162 8.18 -9.43 10.75
CA LYS A 162 9.09 -10.19 9.86
C LYS A 162 8.38 -11.01 8.79
N PHE A 163 7.26 -11.65 9.12
CA PHE A 163 6.59 -12.60 8.24
C PHE A 163 5.50 -12.00 7.34
N THR A 164 5.28 -10.69 7.43
CA THR A 164 4.34 -9.95 6.57
C THR A 164 5.06 -8.80 5.90
N GLU A 165 5.48 -7.80 6.66
CA GLU A 165 6.20 -6.65 6.10
C GLU A 165 7.67 -6.96 5.78
N GLY A 166 8.29 -7.90 6.48
CA GLY A 166 9.59 -8.46 6.07
C GLY A 166 9.45 -9.30 4.80
N LEU A 167 8.41 -10.15 4.72
CA LEU A 167 8.08 -10.91 3.52
C LEU A 167 7.89 -10.01 2.29
N PHE A 168 7.19 -8.88 2.45
CA PHE A 168 7.03 -7.88 1.39
C PHE A 168 8.39 -7.39 0.84
N ARG A 169 9.29 -6.97 1.74
CA ARG A 169 10.64 -6.50 1.37
C ARG A 169 11.42 -7.60 0.66
N ASP A 170 11.48 -8.78 1.27
CA ASP A 170 12.31 -9.89 0.78
C ASP A 170 11.83 -10.38 -0.60
N THR A 171 10.51 -10.48 -0.78
CA THR A 171 9.89 -10.81 -2.07
C THR A 171 10.15 -9.73 -3.12
N GLY A 172 10.07 -8.45 -2.74
CA GLY A 172 10.34 -7.34 -3.66
C GLY A 172 11.79 -7.33 -4.17
N TYR A 173 12.76 -7.56 -3.29
CA TYR A 173 14.17 -7.71 -3.70
C TYR A 173 14.41 -8.96 -4.54
N GLN A 174 13.79 -10.10 -4.17
CA GLN A 174 13.91 -11.33 -4.94
C GLN A 174 13.39 -11.17 -6.36
N LEU A 175 12.21 -10.55 -6.52
CA LEU A 175 11.65 -10.22 -7.82
C LEU A 175 12.55 -9.28 -8.64
N ALA A 176 13.14 -8.26 -8.02
CA ALA A 176 14.07 -7.36 -8.70
C ALA A 176 15.27 -8.11 -9.30
N ARG A 177 15.80 -9.10 -8.58
CA ARG A 177 16.90 -9.97 -9.08
C ARG A 177 16.42 -10.93 -10.16
N ASP A 178 15.32 -11.63 -9.91
CA ASP A 178 14.87 -12.74 -10.77
C ASP A 178 14.29 -12.27 -12.09
N GLU A 179 13.50 -11.19 -12.09
CA GLU A 179 12.77 -10.73 -13.28
C GLU A 179 13.44 -9.55 -13.98
N PHE A 180 14.15 -8.70 -13.23
CA PHE A 180 14.76 -7.48 -13.77
C PHE A 180 16.29 -7.53 -13.78
N GLY A 181 16.90 -8.63 -13.32
CA GLY A 181 18.36 -8.81 -13.33
C GLY A 181 19.10 -7.82 -12.44
N ALA A 182 18.45 -7.27 -11.41
CA ALA A 182 19.08 -6.35 -10.48
C ALA A 182 20.24 -7.04 -9.73
N LYS A 183 21.32 -6.29 -9.48
CA LYS A 183 22.53 -6.79 -8.81
C LYS A 183 22.73 -6.05 -7.50
N GLU A 184 23.19 -6.75 -6.48
CA GLU A 184 23.47 -6.14 -5.17
C GLU A 184 24.58 -5.09 -5.27
N ILE A 185 24.35 -3.96 -4.60
CA ILE A 185 25.34 -2.90 -4.39
C ILE A 185 26.09 -3.23 -3.10
N ASP A 186 27.43 -3.25 -3.13
CA ASP A 186 28.31 -3.41 -1.96
C ASP A 186 27.98 -4.60 -1.02
N GLY A 187 27.42 -5.69 -1.57
CA GLY A 187 27.02 -6.87 -0.78
C GLY A 187 25.62 -6.79 -0.15
N GLY A 188 24.81 -5.81 -0.57
CA GLY A 188 23.38 -5.72 -0.27
C GLY A 188 23.05 -4.91 1.00
N PRO A 189 21.75 -4.74 1.31
CA PRO A 189 20.61 -5.35 0.62
C PRO A 189 20.15 -4.61 -0.63
N TRP A 190 20.62 -3.37 -0.85
CA TRP A 190 20.23 -2.58 -2.01
C TRP A 190 20.74 -3.22 -3.29
N CYS A 191 19.97 -3.06 -4.36
CA CYS A 191 20.32 -3.54 -5.68
C CYS A 191 20.27 -2.40 -6.68
N SER A 192 20.96 -2.52 -7.81
CA SER A 192 20.75 -1.68 -8.97
C SER A 192 20.46 -2.49 -10.21
N LEU A 193 19.69 -1.90 -11.13
CA LEU A 193 19.49 -2.41 -12.48
C LEU A 193 19.68 -1.28 -13.47
N THR A 194 20.19 -1.60 -14.65
CA THR A 194 20.30 -0.64 -15.76
C THR A 194 18.96 -0.56 -16.49
N ASN A 195 18.39 0.63 -16.60
CA ASN A 195 17.18 0.87 -17.38
C ASN A 195 17.44 0.44 -18.84
N PRO A 196 16.73 -0.56 -19.38
CA PRO A 196 16.98 -1.06 -20.74
C PRO A 196 16.59 -0.04 -21.83
N LYS A 197 15.81 1.00 -21.50
CA LYS A 197 15.36 2.03 -22.44
C LYS A 197 16.33 3.22 -22.53
N THR A 198 16.94 3.61 -21.41
CA THR A 198 17.73 4.85 -21.31
C THR A 198 19.20 4.62 -20.95
N GLY A 199 19.54 3.43 -20.43
CA GLY A 199 20.88 3.13 -19.91
C GLY A 199 21.15 3.71 -18.51
N ASN A 200 20.23 4.48 -17.93
CA ASN A 200 20.37 5.04 -16.59
C ASN A 200 20.27 3.95 -15.51
N GLU A 201 20.92 4.17 -14.37
CA GLU A 201 20.81 3.26 -13.22
C GLU A 201 19.51 3.51 -12.46
N ILE A 202 18.82 2.44 -12.08
CA ILE A 202 17.67 2.45 -11.17
C ILE A 202 18.06 1.70 -9.89
N VAL A 203 18.06 2.42 -8.77
CA VAL A 203 18.36 1.83 -7.45
C VAL A 203 17.09 1.24 -6.85
N ILE A 204 17.15 -0.05 -6.50
CA ILE A 204 16.14 -0.74 -5.70
C ILE A 204 16.64 -0.78 -4.26
N LYS A 205 15.91 -0.10 -3.38
CA LYS A 205 16.27 0.06 -1.97
C LYS A 205 15.09 -0.17 -1.05
N ASP A 206 15.33 -0.25 0.25
CA ASP A 206 14.30 -0.34 1.27
C ASP A 206 14.47 0.71 2.36
N ASN A 207 13.37 1.05 3.02
CA ASN A 207 13.40 1.90 4.20
C ASN A 207 12.30 1.49 5.19
N ILE A 208 12.64 1.56 6.49
CA ILE A 208 11.67 1.24 7.53
C ILE A 208 10.62 2.35 7.62
N ALA A 209 9.33 2.00 7.67
CA ALA A 209 8.21 2.93 7.51
C ALA A 209 8.23 4.14 8.47
N ASP A 210 8.60 3.95 9.74
CA ASP A 210 8.70 5.05 10.70
C ASP A 210 9.89 5.99 10.42
N ALA A 211 11.03 5.43 10.01
CA ALA A 211 12.16 6.23 9.52
C ALA A 211 11.81 6.94 8.21
N PHE A 212 11.07 6.29 7.32
CA PHE A 212 10.66 6.84 6.03
C PHE A 212 9.82 8.10 6.19
N LEU A 213 8.88 8.12 7.15
CA LEU A 213 8.09 9.32 7.44
C LEU A 213 8.94 10.52 7.88
N GLN A 214 10.12 10.28 8.48
CA GLN A 214 11.09 11.35 8.74
C GLN A 214 11.87 11.73 7.48
N GLN A 215 12.30 10.74 6.71
CA GLN A 215 13.13 10.96 5.54
C GLN A 215 12.41 11.71 4.41
N ILE A 216 11.10 11.54 4.24
CA ILE A 216 10.34 12.34 3.27
C ILE A 216 10.31 13.85 3.60
N LEU A 217 10.55 14.23 4.85
CA LEU A 217 10.71 15.63 5.25
C LEU A 217 12.17 16.09 5.14
N LEU A 218 13.10 15.24 5.57
CA LEU A 218 14.52 15.61 5.72
C LEU A 218 15.31 15.50 4.41
N ARG A 219 14.96 14.53 3.57
CA ARG A 219 15.68 14.13 2.35
C ARG A 219 14.72 13.69 1.23
N PRO A 220 13.70 14.49 0.87
CA PRO A 220 12.72 14.09 -0.14
C PRO A 220 13.33 13.73 -1.50
N GLU A 221 14.39 14.43 -1.93
CA GLU A 221 15.05 14.22 -3.23
C GLU A 221 15.70 12.83 -3.37
N GLU A 222 15.95 12.13 -2.24
CA GLU A 222 16.50 10.76 -2.30
C GLU A 222 15.46 9.72 -2.73
N TYR A 223 14.17 10.06 -2.83
CA TYR A 223 13.10 9.11 -3.11
C TYR A 223 12.32 9.48 -4.36
N SER A 224 11.97 8.47 -5.16
CA SER A 224 11.23 8.66 -6.41
C SER A 224 10.01 7.73 -6.51
N VAL A 225 10.18 6.46 -6.86
CA VAL A 225 9.07 5.49 -6.85
C VAL A 225 9.05 4.79 -5.50
N ILE A 226 7.86 4.70 -4.87
CA ILE A 226 7.67 4.04 -3.58
C ILE A 226 6.77 2.82 -3.80
N ALA A 227 7.18 1.64 -3.38
CA ALA A 227 6.33 0.45 -3.35
C ALA A 227 6.09 0.05 -1.88
N THR A 228 4.84 -0.10 -1.47
CA THR A 228 4.52 -0.38 -0.07
C THR A 228 3.18 -1.10 0.10
N LEU A 229 2.97 -1.65 1.31
CA LEU A 229 1.74 -2.32 1.70
C LEU A 229 0.57 -1.33 1.87
N ASN A 230 -0.64 -1.87 1.95
CA ASN A 230 -1.88 -1.09 1.95
C ASN A 230 -1.93 -0.02 3.05
N LEU A 231 -1.66 -0.39 4.31
CA LEU A 231 -1.73 0.56 5.43
C LEU A 231 -0.63 1.63 5.36
N ASN A 232 0.61 1.23 5.11
CA ASN A 232 1.72 2.16 4.98
C ASN A 232 1.49 3.13 3.82
N GLY A 233 0.99 2.64 2.69
CA GLY A 233 0.68 3.46 1.52
C GLY A 233 -0.40 4.50 1.78
N ASP A 234 -1.40 4.19 2.60
CA ASP A 234 -2.41 5.17 3.04
C ASP A 234 -1.73 6.33 3.77
N TYR A 235 -0.99 6.02 4.83
CA TYR A 235 -0.35 7.02 5.68
C TYR A 235 0.70 7.84 4.93
N ILE A 236 1.53 7.19 4.12
CA ILE A 236 2.60 7.85 3.35
C ILE A 236 2.00 8.82 2.33
N SER A 237 1.00 8.38 1.57
CA SER A 237 0.44 9.21 0.51
C SER A 237 -0.31 10.42 1.05
N ASP A 238 -1.05 10.28 2.14
CA ASP A 238 -1.71 11.41 2.80
C ASP A 238 -0.68 12.37 3.43
N ALA A 239 0.38 11.84 4.05
CA ALA A 239 1.46 12.65 4.62
C ALA A 239 2.21 13.45 3.55
N LEU A 240 2.51 12.86 2.39
CA LEU A 240 3.15 13.54 1.27
C LEU A 240 2.24 14.60 0.64
N ALA A 241 0.95 14.29 0.44
CA ALA A 241 -0.04 15.24 -0.07
C ALA A 241 -0.13 16.49 0.82
N ALA A 242 -0.13 16.31 2.14
CA ALA A 242 -0.12 17.42 3.10
C ALA A 242 1.16 18.27 3.00
N GLN A 243 2.33 17.65 2.76
CA GLN A 243 3.59 18.37 2.61
C GLN A 243 3.62 19.25 1.36
N VAL A 244 3.07 18.78 0.23
CA VAL A 244 3.01 19.59 -1.00
C VAL A 244 1.83 20.57 -1.03
N GLY A 245 0.99 20.59 0.01
CA GLY A 245 -0.21 21.44 0.08
C GLY A 245 -1.38 20.93 -0.78
N GLY A 246 -1.32 19.69 -1.26
CA GLY A 246 -2.25 19.10 -2.24
C GLY A 246 -3.25 18.11 -1.64
N ILE A 247 -3.83 18.42 -0.48
CA ILE A 247 -4.84 17.53 0.15
C ILE A 247 -6.20 17.56 -0.57
N GLY A 248 -6.47 18.61 -1.36
CA GLY A 248 -7.70 18.80 -2.14
C GLY A 248 -7.43 18.81 -3.63
#